data_AF-A0A1N6IG06-F1
#
_entry.id   AF-A0A1N6IG06-F1
#
_cell.length_a   1.000
_cell.length_b   1.000
_cell.length_c   1.000
_cell.angle_alpha   90.00
_cell.angle_beta   90.00
_cell.angle_gamma   90.00
#
_symmetry.space_group_name_H-M   'P 1'
#
loop_
_entity.id
_entity.type
_entity.pdbx_description
1 polymer ?
#
loop_
_entity_poly.entity_id
_entity_poly.type
_entity_poly.pdbx_seq_one_letter_code
_entity_poly.pdbx_strand_id
1 'polypeptide(L)'
;MADNKLLDLFEEFLIDCGYSQVTPSGLPSTVPQYIHAIKKVCDAERVSLITLPKCIDQIVKKYDVGGEKELVGKQGHSTVINALKRYAEFIKALSEQLKKDA
;
A
#
# COMPACT_ATOMS: atom_id res chain seq x y z
N MET A 1 2.79 -8.18 -15.85
CA MET A 1 3.76 -7.11 -16.17
C MET A 1 3.32 -5.76 -15.61
N ALA A 2 2.04 -5.34 -15.73
CA ALA A 2 1.58 -4.07 -15.16
C ALA A 2 1.66 -4.02 -13.61
N ASP A 3 1.35 -5.13 -12.93
CA ASP A 3 1.36 -5.19 -11.47
C ASP A 3 2.76 -4.97 -10.87
N ASN A 4 3.82 -5.54 -11.46
CA ASN A 4 5.19 -5.32 -10.98
C ASN A 4 5.59 -3.85 -11.08
N LYS A 5 5.33 -3.20 -12.21
CA LYS A 5 5.68 -1.79 -12.40
C LYS A 5 5.00 -0.88 -11.37
N LEU A 6 3.77 -1.19 -10.98
CA LEU A 6 3.04 -0.40 -9.98
C LEU A 6 3.58 -0.63 -8.56
N LEU A 7 4.07 -1.84 -8.25
CA LEU A 7 4.78 -2.10 -6.99
C LEU A 7 6.13 -1.38 -6.93
N ASP A 8 6.89 -1.39 -8.03
CA ASP A 8 8.19 -0.72 -8.10
C ASP A 8 8.02 0.79 -7.84
N LEU A 9 7.01 1.42 -8.47
CA LEU A 9 6.67 2.83 -8.23
C LEU A 9 6.21 3.09 -6.80
N PHE A 10 5.45 2.16 -6.21
CA PHE A 10 5.03 2.29 -4.81
C PHE A 10 6.22 2.13 -3.85
N GLU A 11 7.15 1.23 -4.16
CA GLU A 11 8.39 1.05 -3.42
C GLU A 11 9.22 2.32 -3.42
N GLU A 12 9.46 2.92 -4.58
CA GLU A 12 10.13 4.21 -4.74
C GLU A 12 9.43 5.31 -3.93
N PHE A 13 8.10 5.39 -4.03
CA PHE A 13 7.32 6.36 -3.25
C PHE A 13 7.49 6.20 -1.73
N LEU A 14 7.54 4.97 -1.22
CA LEU A 14 7.76 4.72 0.20
C LEU A 14 9.18 5.14 0.63
N ILE A 15 10.18 4.90 -0.21
CA ILE A 15 11.56 5.33 0.03
C ILE A 15 11.63 6.88 0.08
N ASP A 16 10.96 7.55 -0.85
CA ASP A 16 10.86 9.02 -0.89
C ASP A 16 10.14 9.60 0.34
N CYS A 17 9.18 8.86 0.91
CA CYS A 17 8.55 9.19 2.19
C CYS A 17 9.46 8.95 3.41
N GLY A 18 10.68 8.45 3.22
CA GLY A 18 11.66 8.19 4.27
C GLY A 18 11.55 6.81 4.93
N TYR A 19 10.75 5.88 4.37
CA TYR A 19 10.69 4.52 4.88
C TYR A 19 11.92 3.71 4.46
N SER A 20 12.44 2.89 5.38
CA SER A 20 13.63 2.07 5.10
C SER A 20 13.25 0.71 4.48
N GLN A 21 14.06 0.24 3.54
CA GLN A 21 13.98 -1.13 3.00
C GLN A 21 14.55 -2.17 3.96
N VAL A 22 15.67 -1.84 4.62
CA VAL A 22 16.36 -2.71 5.58
C VAL A 22 16.58 -2.02 6.91
N THR A 23 16.62 -2.81 7.97
CA THR A 23 17.08 -2.38 9.31
C THR A 23 18.61 -2.38 9.35
N PRO A 24 19.24 -1.72 10.35
CA PRO A 24 20.70 -1.78 10.53
C PRO A 24 21.26 -3.20 10.67
N SER A 25 20.43 -4.15 11.10
CA SER A 25 20.78 -5.58 11.22
C SER A 25 20.54 -6.39 9.95
N GLY A 26 20.21 -5.76 8.82
CA GLY A 26 19.99 -6.42 7.52
C GLY A 26 18.63 -7.11 7.35
N LEU A 27 17.70 -6.94 8.30
CA LEU A 27 16.35 -7.50 8.20
C LEU A 27 15.40 -6.59 7.41
N PRO A 28 14.37 -7.14 6.73
CA PRO A 28 13.34 -6.35 6.05
C PRO A 28 12.66 -5.34 6.99
N SER A 29 12.66 -4.08 6.60
CA SER A 29 12.04 -2.98 7.35
C SER A 29 10.66 -2.64 6.77
N THR A 30 10.27 -1.37 6.79
CA THR A 30 8.88 -0.94 6.58
C THR A 30 8.43 -1.08 5.12
N VAL A 31 9.30 -0.77 4.16
CA VAL A 31 8.99 -0.84 2.72
C VAL A 31 8.52 -2.24 2.29
N PRO A 32 9.32 -3.32 2.48
CA PRO A 32 8.89 -4.67 2.10
C PRO A 32 7.68 -5.17 2.90
N GLN A 33 7.51 -4.72 4.15
CA GLN A 33 6.33 -5.06 4.94
C GLN A 33 5.04 -4.46 4.34
N TYR A 34 5.10 -3.21 3.87
CA TYR A 34 3.95 -2.55 3.27
C TYR A 34 3.60 -3.16 1.92
N ILE A 35 4.59 -3.46 1.08
CA ILE A 35 4.38 -4.18 -0.19
C ILE A 35 3.69 -5.52 0.05
N HIS A 36 4.15 -6.29 1.05
CA HIS A 36 3.55 -7.57 1.40
C HIS A 36 2.12 -7.42 1.92
N ALA A 37 1.86 -6.39 2.72
CA ALA A 37 0.51 -6.11 3.21
C ALA A 37 -0.47 -5.79 2.08
N ILE A 38 -0.07 -4.98 1.10
CA ILE A 38 -0.91 -4.67 -0.07
C ILE A 38 -1.23 -5.95 -0.88
N LYS A 39 -0.23 -6.79 -1.15
CA LYS A 39 -0.44 -8.06 -1.85
C LYS A 39 -1.43 -8.96 -1.11
N LYS A 40 -1.30 -9.08 0.22
CA LYS A 40 -2.25 -9.85 1.05
C LYS A 40 -3.67 -9.30 0.96
N VAL A 41 -3.85 -7.98 0.93
CA VAL A 41 -5.17 -7.38 0.81
C VAL A 41 -5.74 -7.63 -0.59
N CYS A 42 -4.93 -7.51 -1.65
CA CYS A 42 -5.32 -7.89 -3.00
C CYS A 42 -5.87 -9.34 -3.06
N ASP A 43 -5.14 -10.28 -2.46
CA ASP A 43 -5.56 -11.68 -2.40
C ASP A 43 -6.85 -11.86 -1.57
N ALA A 44 -6.95 -11.18 -0.43
CA ALA A 44 -8.10 -11.28 0.48
C ALA A 44 -9.40 -10.65 -0.08
N GLU A 45 -9.28 -9.58 -0.86
CA GLU A 45 -10.41 -8.91 -1.53
C GLU A 45 -10.66 -9.45 -2.94
N ARG A 46 -9.81 -10.35 -3.44
CA ARG A 46 -9.82 -10.86 -4.82
C ARG A 46 -9.77 -9.73 -5.86
N VAL A 47 -8.93 -8.73 -5.60
CA VAL A 47 -8.66 -7.61 -6.52
C VAL A 47 -7.21 -7.66 -6.96
N SER A 48 -6.94 -7.26 -8.21
CA SER A 48 -5.56 -7.11 -8.67
C SER A 48 -5.01 -5.76 -8.23
N LEU A 49 -3.68 -5.64 -8.25
CA LEU A 49 -3.02 -4.41 -7.84
C LEU A 49 -3.42 -3.21 -8.71
N ILE A 50 -3.68 -3.44 -10.01
CA ILE A 50 -4.17 -2.41 -10.95
C ILE A 50 -5.63 -2.01 -10.72
N THR A 51 -6.46 -2.87 -10.13
CA THR A 51 -7.87 -2.56 -9.84
C THR A 51 -8.08 -2.02 -8.44
N LEU A 52 -7.18 -2.34 -7.50
CA LEU A 52 -7.19 -1.81 -6.13
C LEU A 52 -7.32 -0.27 -6.07
N PRO A 53 -6.62 0.54 -6.87
CA PRO A 53 -6.79 2.00 -6.91
C PRO A 53 -8.24 2.47 -7.12
N LYS A 54 -9.05 1.70 -7.86
CA LYS A 54 -10.45 2.07 -8.16
C LYS A 54 -11.38 1.94 -6.97
N CYS A 55 -11.01 1.14 -5.97
CA CYS A 55 -11.79 0.88 -4.78
C CYS A 55 -11.00 1.13 -3.48
N ILE A 56 -9.84 1.78 -3.56
CA ILE A 56 -8.91 1.91 -2.43
C ILE A 56 -9.57 2.56 -1.21
N ASP A 57 -10.40 3.58 -1.40
CA ASP A 57 -11.11 4.24 -0.30
C ASP A 57 -12.09 3.32 0.42
N GLN A 58 -12.74 2.41 -0.32
CA GLN A 58 -13.65 1.42 0.27
C GLN A 58 -12.85 0.36 1.02
N ILE A 59 -11.74 -0.11 0.44
CA ILE A 59 -10.84 -1.06 1.10
C ILE A 59 -10.26 -0.46 2.37
N VAL A 60 -9.76 0.78 2.36
CA VAL A 60 -9.26 1.45 3.56
C VAL A 60 -10.33 1.44 4.66
N LYS A 61 -11.58 1.83 4.35
CA LYS A 61 -12.69 1.82 5.33
C LYS A 61 -12.97 0.44 5.94
N LYS A 62 -12.82 -0.65 5.17
CA LYS A 62 -13.02 -2.01 5.68
C LYS A 62 -11.96 -2.39 6.72
N TYR A 63 -10.71 -1.96 6.53
CA TYR A 63 -9.58 -2.33 7.39
C TYR A 63 -9.29 -1.28 8.48
N ASP A 64 -9.89 -0.09 8.39
CA ASP A 64 -9.75 0.96 9.40
C ASP A 64 -10.64 0.69 10.63
N VAL A 65 -10.53 1.56 11.64
CA VAL A 65 -11.35 1.49 12.86
C VAL A 65 -12.84 1.53 12.54
N GLY A 66 -13.59 0.57 13.07
CA GLY A 66 -15.02 0.38 12.82
C GLY A 66 -15.35 -0.42 11.56
N GLY A 67 -14.34 -0.87 10.81
CA GLY A 67 -14.52 -1.68 9.60
C GLY A 67 -14.65 -3.18 9.87
N GLU A 68 -15.25 -3.91 8.92
CA GLU A 68 -15.44 -5.37 9.00
C GLU A 68 -14.14 -6.17 9.13
N LYS A 69 -13.00 -5.60 8.73
CA LYS A 69 -11.65 -6.19 8.77
C LYS A 69 -10.68 -5.40 9.64
N GLU A 70 -11.18 -4.61 10.59
CA GLU A 70 -10.37 -3.82 11.52
C GLU A 70 -9.29 -4.67 12.22
N LEU A 71 -9.63 -5.88 12.68
CA LEU A 71 -8.68 -6.77 13.36
C LEU A 71 -7.51 -7.16 12.45
N VAL A 72 -7.76 -7.35 11.15
CA VAL A 72 -6.71 -7.61 10.16
C VAL A 72 -5.91 -6.34 9.89
N GLY A 73 -6.58 -5.20 9.79
CA GLY A 73 -5.96 -3.88 9.64
C GLY A 73 -4.94 -3.56 10.74
N LYS A 74 -5.26 -3.93 11.99
CA LYS A 74 -4.43 -3.72 13.18
C LYS A 74 -3.26 -4.70 13.33
N GLN A 75 -3.14 -5.73 12.47
CA GLN A 75 -2.04 -6.68 12.56
C GLN A 75 -0.67 -6.02 12.37
N GLY A 76 0.32 -6.53 13.12
CA GLY A 76 1.69 -6.02 13.04
C GLY A 76 1.78 -4.54 13.37
N HIS A 77 1.15 -4.11 14.46
CA HIS A 77 1.13 -2.70 14.87
C HIS A 77 0.50 -1.77 13.80
N SER A 78 -0.68 -2.16 13.31
CA SER A 78 -1.42 -1.44 12.27
C SER A 78 -0.71 -1.36 10.92
N THR A 79 0.20 -2.30 10.63
CA THR A 79 0.95 -2.34 9.36
C THR A 79 0.02 -2.39 8.16
N VAL A 80 -1.03 -3.22 8.21
CA VAL A 80 -1.93 -3.40 7.05
C VAL A 80 -2.71 -2.13 6.74
N ILE A 81 -3.33 -1.51 7.74
CA ILE A 81 -4.08 -0.27 7.51
C ILE A 81 -3.16 0.90 7.11
N ASN A 82 -1.96 0.99 7.71
CA ASN A 82 -1.00 2.02 7.37
C ASN A 82 -0.48 1.86 5.93
N ALA A 83 -0.22 0.63 5.49
CA ALA A 83 0.15 0.34 4.12
C ALA A 83 -0.96 0.76 3.15
N LEU A 84 -2.22 0.44 3.44
CA LEU A 84 -3.37 0.83 2.60
C LEU A 84 -3.53 2.34 2.50
N LYS A 85 -3.39 3.07 3.62
CA LYS A 85 -3.43 4.54 3.63
C LYS A 85 -2.31 5.14 2.78
N ARG A 86 -1.07 4.63 2.93
CA ARG A 86 0.07 5.06 2.09
C ARG A 86 -0.11 4.74 0.62
N TYR A 87 -0.71 3.59 0.31
CA TYR A 87 -1.04 3.25 -1.07
C TYR A 87 -2.09 4.21 -1.65
N ALA A 88 -3.11 4.60 -0.88
CA ALA A 88 -4.09 5.60 -1.31
C ALA A 88 -3.43 6.96 -1.61
N GLU A 89 -2.52 7.41 -0.74
CA GLU A 89 -1.74 8.63 -0.96
C GLU A 89 -0.87 8.55 -2.21
N PHE A 90 -0.17 7.42 -2.40
CA PHE A 90 0.62 7.15 -3.60
C PHE A 90 -0.22 7.26 -4.88
N ILE A 91 -1.39 6.60 -4.93
CA ILE A 91 -2.27 6.65 -6.09
C ILE A 91 -2.73 8.08 -6.40
N LYS A 92 -3.01 8.87 -5.36
CA LYS A 92 -3.37 10.29 -5.52
C LYS A 92 -2.20 11.09 -6.11
N ALA A 93 -0.99 10.94 -5.56
CA ALA A 93 0.20 11.61 -6.04
C ALA A 93 0.53 11.22 -7.49
N LEU A 94 0.45 9.93 -7.82
CA LEU A 94 0.66 9.42 -9.18
C LEU A 94 -0.35 10.01 -10.16
N SER A 95 -1.63 10.09 -9.77
CA SER A 95 -2.67 10.71 -10.61
C SER A 95 -2.44 12.21 -10.82
N GLU A 96 -1.93 12.92 -9.82
CA GLU A 96 -1.59 14.34 -9.94
C GLU A 96 -0.38 14.58 -10.84
N GLN A 97 0.61 13.68 -10.80
CA GLN A 97 1.79 13.74 -11.67
C GLN A 97 1.41 13.51 -13.15
N LEU A 98 0.62 12.48 -13.43
CA LEU A 98 0.14 12.17 -14.79
C LEU A 98 -0.67 13.31 -15.44
N LYS A 99 -1.33 14.16 -14.63
CA LYS A 99 -2.06 15.34 -15.12
C LYS A 99 -1.17 16.53 -15.44
N LYS A 100 0.03 16.60 -14.86
CA LYS A 100 0.99 17.69 -15.11
C LYS A 100 1.81 17.44 -16.37
N ASP A 101 1.95 16.18 -16.76
CA ASP A 101 2.71 15.73 -17.93
C ASP A 101 1.83 15.54 -19.19
N ALA A 102 0.53 15.87 -19.12
CA ALA A 102 -0.47 15.75 -20.19
C ALA A 102 -0.97 17.12 -20.66
#